data_AF-A0A552AFV4-F1
#
_entry.id   AF-A0A552AFV4-F1
#
_cell.length_a   1.000
_cell.length_b   1.000
_cell.length_c   1.000
_cell.angle_alpha   90.00
_cell.angle_beta   90.00
_cell.angle_gamma   90.00
#
_symmetry.space_group_name_H-M   'P 1'
#
loop_
_entity.id
_entity.type
_entity.pdbx_description
1 polymer ?
#
loop_
_entity_poly.entity_id
_entity_poly.type
_entity_poly.pdbx_seq_one_letter_code
_entity_poly.pdbx_strand_id
1 'polypeptide(L)'
;SLELAGLILESMLIASNFGLCATVKTQTVVKAPDWVYIPSVKPIASGEIRRSYTPHLEGEIPTIVLEFISETEGGEYSINPHYPYGKWYFYEQILQVPVYGIFQPKTGELDVYCLVAGKYEQQLPDENNRYWIKELNLFIGIWQGKKAEVTAYWLRWWDLSGNLLLWGSERVAQTEYQLEQERMLRQKLAEKLRELGVEPETL
;
A
#
# COMPACT_ATOMS: atom_id res chain seq x y z
N SER A 1 -3.43 5.95 -5.30
CA SER A 1 -3.70 4.56 -4.92
C SER A 1 -2.92 3.71 -5.88
N LEU A 2 -2.48 2.54 -5.42
CA LEU A 2 -1.68 1.63 -6.22
C LEU A 2 -2.38 1.22 -7.52
N GLU A 3 -3.71 1.05 -7.48
CA GLU A 3 -4.55 0.74 -8.67
C GLU A 3 -4.51 1.86 -9.71
N LEU A 4 -4.75 3.11 -9.28
CA LEU A 4 -4.74 4.26 -10.19
C LEU A 4 -3.37 4.53 -10.80
N ALA A 5 -2.30 4.15 -10.09
CA ALA A 5 -0.94 4.26 -10.59
C ALA A 5 -0.59 3.17 -11.62
N GLY A 6 -1.50 2.22 -11.90
CA GLY A 6 -1.24 1.09 -12.78
C GLY A 6 -0.24 0.09 -12.21
N LEU A 7 0.00 0.14 -10.89
CA LEU A 7 0.96 -0.71 -10.19
C LEU A 7 0.33 -1.97 -9.63
N ILE A 8 -0.96 -2.20 -9.90
CA ILE A 8 -1.70 -3.41 -9.54
C ILE A 8 -2.17 -4.08 -10.82
N LEU A 9 -1.69 -5.30 -11.03
CA LEU A 9 -2.15 -6.21 -12.07
C LEU A 9 -3.26 -7.12 -11.51
N GLU A 10 -4.08 -7.72 -12.38
CA GLU A 10 -5.16 -8.64 -11.97
C GLU A 10 -4.65 -9.84 -11.15
N SER A 11 -3.39 -10.24 -11.36
CA SER A 11 -2.74 -11.31 -10.60
C SER A 11 -2.28 -10.88 -9.20
N MET A 12 -2.29 -9.59 -8.87
CA MET A 12 -1.85 -9.09 -7.56
C MET A 12 -2.99 -9.16 -6.56
N LEU A 13 -2.68 -9.47 -5.31
CA LEU A 13 -3.64 -9.45 -4.21
C LEU A 13 -3.22 -8.41 -3.18
N ILE A 14 -4.11 -7.45 -2.93
CA ILE A 14 -4.05 -6.56 -1.78
C ILE A 14 -5.25 -6.85 -0.91
N ALA A 15 -5.01 -7.07 0.37
CA ALA A 15 -6.08 -7.38 1.29
C ALA A 15 -5.81 -6.77 2.66
N SER A 16 -6.90 -6.55 3.41
CA SER A 16 -6.88 -6.06 4.79
C SER A 16 -7.60 -7.06 5.68
N ASN A 17 -7.08 -7.34 6.88
CA ASN A 17 -7.63 -8.33 7.81
C ASN A 17 -7.83 -9.70 7.16
N PHE A 18 -6.85 -10.13 6.38
CA PHE A 18 -6.97 -11.29 5.51
C PHE A 18 -6.01 -12.42 5.93
N GLY A 19 -6.55 -13.61 6.19
CA GLY A 19 -5.79 -14.70 6.80
C GLY A 19 -4.70 -15.25 5.87
N LEU A 20 -3.45 -15.16 6.32
CA LEU A 20 -2.29 -15.88 5.77
C LEU A 20 -2.11 -17.20 6.52
N CYS A 21 -2.08 -18.29 5.78
CA CYS A 21 -2.06 -19.66 6.30
C CYS A 21 -0.72 -20.32 6.02
N ALA A 22 -0.20 -21.07 6.99
CA ALA A 22 0.90 -22.02 6.78
C ALA A 22 0.70 -23.27 7.63
N THR A 23 1.10 -24.41 7.10
CA THR A 23 1.12 -25.67 7.86
C THR A 23 2.53 -25.90 8.41
N VAL A 24 2.66 -25.89 9.73
CA VAL A 24 3.93 -26.20 10.41
C VAL A 24 3.78 -27.53 11.13
N LYS A 25 4.53 -28.54 10.69
CA LYS A 25 4.37 -29.94 11.11
C LYS A 25 2.94 -30.44 10.81
N THR A 26 2.08 -30.49 11.82
CA THR A 26 0.69 -30.95 11.72
C THR A 26 -0.34 -29.87 12.06
N GLN A 27 0.13 -28.65 12.38
CA GLN A 27 -0.74 -27.56 12.81
C GLN A 27 -0.85 -26.50 11.72
N THR A 28 -2.09 -26.14 11.39
CA THR A 28 -2.36 -24.96 10.56
C THR A 28 -2.28 -23.72 11.43
N VAL A 29 -1.42 -22.80 11.04
CA VAL A 29 -1.24 -21.50 11.67
C VAL A 29 -1.84 -20.46 10.73
N VAL A 30 -2.63 -19.54 11.30
CA VAL A 30 -3.25 -18.45 10.56
C VAL A 30 -2.92 -17.13 11.26
N LYS A 31 -2.41 -16.15 10.51
CA LYS A 31 -2.25 -14.76 10.94
C LYS A 31 -2.90 -13.84 9.93
N ALA A 32 -3.67 -12.87 10.39
CA ALA A 32 -4.37 -11.92 9.54
C ALA A 32 -3.78 -10.54 9.76
N PRO A 33 -2.90 -10.05 8.88
CA PRO A 33 -2.39 -8.70 8.98
C PRO A 33 -3.43 -7.65 8.63
N ASP A 34 -3.25 -6.44 9.15
CA ASP A 34 -4.09 -5.28 8.83
C ASP A 34 -4.00 -4.92 7.34
N TRP A 35 -2.83 -5.11 6.72
CA TRP A 35 -2.65 -4.93 5.30
C TRP A 35 -1.55 -5.85 4.74
N VAL A 36 -1.78 -6.41 3.56
CA VAL A 36 -0.82 -7.27 2.87
C VAL A 36 -0.84 -7.01 1.37
N TYR A 37 0.33 -7.14 0.73
CA TYR A 37 0.48 -7.19 -0.72
C TYR A 37 1.19 -8.47 -1.17
N ILE A 38 0.61 -9.11 -2.17
CA ILE A 38 1.10 -10.33 -2.82
C ILE A 38 1.22 -10.07 -4.32
N PRO A 39 2.41 -10.19 -4.93
CA PRO A 39 2.61 -9.80 -6.34
C PRO A 39 1.90 -10.71 -7.34
N SER A 40 1.73 -11.98 -7.01
CA SER A 40 1.09 -12.93 -7.92
C SER A 40 0.36 -14.04 -7.17
N VAL A 41 -0.94 -14.16 -7.44
CA VAL A 41 -1.81 -15.23 -6.96
C VAL A 41 -2.34 -16.03 -8.13
N LYS A 42 -2.51 -17.34 -7.92
CA LYS A 42 -3.13 -18.23 -8.90
C LYS A 42 -4.62 -17.90 -9.04
N PRO A 43 -5.23 -18.08 -10.22
CA PRO A 43 -6.68 -17.94 -10.35
C PRO A 43 -7.41 -19.00 -9.52
N ILE A 44 -8.59 -18.66 -9.02
CA ILE A 44 -9.54 -19.60 -8.39
C ILE A 44 -10.67 -19.93 -9.37
N ALA A 45 -11.44 -20.97 -9.08
CA ALA A 45 -12.54 -21.34 -9.97
C ALA A 45 -13.62 -20.25 -10.00
N SER A 46 -14.30 -20.13 -11.15
CA SER A 46 -15.38 -19.15 -11.32
C SER A 46 -16.47 -19.36 -10.27
N GLY A 47 -16.82 -18.29 -9.54
CA GLY A 47 -17.83 -18.32 -8.47
C GLY A 47 -17.28 -18.65 -7.08
N GLU A 48 -16.00 -18.99 -6.96
CA GLU A 48 -15.34 -19.11 -5.65
C GLU A 48 -14.84 -17.77 -5.13
N ILE A 49 -14.75 -17.64 -3.80
CA ILE A 49 -14.21 -16.45 -3.13
C ILE A 49 -13.03 -16.90 -2.29
N ARG A 50 -11.86 -16.31 -2.53
CA ARG A 50 -10.69 -16.52 -1.70
C ARG A 50 -10.89 -15.89 -0.32
N ARG A 51 -10.95 -16.71 0.73
CA ARG A 51 -11.17 -16.26 2.13
C ARG A 51 -9.91 -16.20 2.97
N SER A 52 -8.86 -16.89 2.53
CA SER A 52 -7.53 -16.93 3.13
C SER A 52 -6.52 -17.19 2.03
N TYR A 53 -5.24 -17.09 2.35
CA TYR A 53 -4.18 -17.34 1.39
C TYR A 53 -3.06 -18.16 1.98
N THR A 54 -2.67 -19.20 1.26
CA THR A 54 -1.59 -20.12 1.58
C THR A 54 -0.45 -19.92 0.59
N PRO A 55 0.64 -19.24 0.99
CA PRO A 55 1.79 -19.01 0.12
C PRO A 55 2.36 -20.31 -0.47
N HIS A 56 2.99 -20.22 -1.65
CA HIS A 56 3.46 -21.34 -2.49
C HIS A 56 2.36 -22.24 -3.09
N LEU A 57 1.30 -22.52 -2.32
CA LEU A 57 0.15 -23.29 -2.82
C LEU A 57 -0.70 -22.43 -3.75
N GLU A 58 -1.08 -21.24 -3.30
CA GLU A 58 -1.99 -20.32 -3.99
C GLU A 58 -1.28 -19.21 -4.77
N GLY A 59 0.06 -19.18 -4.78
CA GLY A 59 0.88 -18.21 -5.52
C GLY A 59 2.19 -17.88 -4.81
N GLU A 60 2.69 -16.67 -5.03
CA GLU A 60 3.92 -16.16 -4.44
C GLU A 60 3.80 -15.85 -2.94
N ILE A 61 4.94 -15.67 -2.27
CA ILE A 61 4.92 -15.18 -0.90
C ILE A 61 4.44 -13.72 -0.85
N PRO A 62 3.80 -13.28 0.25
CA PRO A 62 3.60 -11.86 0.48
C PRO A 62 4.94 -11.13 0.41
N THR A 63 4.96 -9.99 -0.27
CA THR A 63 6.14 -9.14 -0.34
C THR A 63 6.24 -8.24 0.88
N ILE A 64 5.10 -7.69 1.30
CA ILE A 64 5.02 -6.79 2.45
C ILE A 64 3.77 -7.10 3.26
N VAL A 65 3.96 -7.12 4.57
CA VAL A 65 2.91 -7.22 5.58
C VAL A 65 2.99 -5.99 6.49
N LEU A 66 1.84 -5.37 6.76
CA LEU A 66 1.73 -4.25 7.69
C LEU A 66 0.76 -4.61 8.83
N GLU A 67 1.15 -4.25 10.05
CA GLU A 67 0.34 -4.40 11.26
C GLU A 67 0.21 -3.06 11.96
N PHE A 68 -0.97 -2.77 12.50
CA PHE A 68 -1.31 -1.50 13.10
C PHE A 68 -1.43 -1.67 14.61
N ILE A 69 -0.58 -0.95 15.35
CA ILE A 69 -0.61 -1.00 16.81
C ILE A 69 -1.78 -0.18 17.34
N SER A 70 -2.46 -0.73 18.34
CA SER A 70 -3.47 -0.04 19.15
C SER A 70 -2.95 0.20 20.58
N GLU A 71 -3.77 0.76 21.47
CA GLU A 71 -3.34 1.00 22.86
C GLU A 71 -2.96 -0.27 23.62
N THR A 72 -3.48 -1.42 23.22
CA THR A 72 -3.05 -2.73 23.73
C THR A 72 -2.06 -3.36 22.76
N GLU A 73 -0.88 -3.73 23.25
CA GLU A 73 0.13 -4.47 22.51
C GLU A 73 -0.48 -5.80 22.01
N GLY A 74 -0.58 -5.98 20.70
CA GLY A 74 -1.30 -7.08 20.04
C GLY A 74 -0.41 -8.27 19.67
N GLY A 75 0.86 -8.25 20.08
CA GLY A 75 1.84 -9.29 19.80
C GLY A 75 2.51 -9.16 18.41
N GLU A 76 2.48 -7.97 17.82
CA GLU A 76 3.17 -7.64 16.55
C GLU A 76 4.67 -7.95 16.64
N TYR A 77 5.28 -7.58 17.77
CA TYR A 77 6.68 -7.88 18.10
C TYR A 77 6.91 -9.29 18.69
N SER A 78 5.90 -10.16 18.71
CA SER A 78 6.01 -11.47 19.35
C SER A 78 6.90 -12.42 18.54
N ILE A 79 8.08 -12.72 19.09
CA ILE A 79 9.05 -13.67 18.54
C ILE A 79 8.81 -15.13 18.99
N ASN A 80 7.65 -15.45 19.60
CA ASN A 80 7.39 -16.77 20.17
C ASN A 80 7.53 -17.89 19.11
N PRO A 81 8.52 -18.81 19.25
CA PRO A 81 8.77 -19.87 18.29
C PRO A 81 7.93 -21.13 18.54
N HIS A 82 7.02 -21.11 19.51
CA HIS A 82 6.16 -22.25 19.86
C HIS A 82 4.70 -21.93 19.54
N TYR A 83 3.91 -22.96 19.23
CA TYR A 83 2.49 -22.79 18.98
C TYR A 83 1.75 -22.27 20.23
N PRO A 84 0.89 -21.23 20.12
CA PRO A 84 0.61 -20.44 18.92
C PRO A 84 1.77 -19.46 18.62
N TYR A 85 2.37 -19.60 17.43
CA TYR A 85 3.53 -18.79 17.03
C TYR A 85 3.22 -17.29 17.09
N GLY A 86 4.20 -16.49 17.48
CA GLY A 86 4.10 -15.04 17.48
C GLY A 86 4.03 -14.46 16.06
N LYS A 87 3.47 -13.25 15.88
CA LYS A 87 3.33 -12.62 14.55
C LYS A 87 4.71 -12.41 13.90
N TRP A 88 5.65 -11.81 14.64
CA TRP A 88 7.02 -11.62 14.17
C TRP A 88 7.65 -12.93 13.69
N TYR A 89 7.64 -13.96 14.55
CA TYR A 89 8.22 -15.26 14.21
C TYR A 89 7.53 -15.89 12.98
N PHE A 90 6.20 -15.75 12.87
CA PHE A 90 5.45 -16.28 11.74
C PHE A 90 5.84 -15.61 10.42
N TYR A 91 5.93 -14.28 10.38
CA TYR A 91 6.32 -13.58 9.16
C TYR A 91 7.81 -13.74 8.84
N GLU A 92 8.68 -13.73 9.85
CA GLU A 92 10.14 -13.80 9.68
C GLU A 92 10.63 -15.23 9.37
N GLN A 93 10.26 -16.21 10.20
CA GLN A 93 10.86 -17.54 10.17
C GLN A 93 10.01 -18.57 9.42
N ILE A 94 8.68 -18.41 9.40
CA ILE A 94 7.78 -19.36 8.74
C ILE A 94 7.49 -18.93 7.30
N LEU A 95 7.00 -17.71 7.09
CA LEU A 95 6.66 -17.21 5.75
C LEU A 95 7.82 -16.53 5.03
N GLN A 96 8.82 -16.02 5.76
CA GLN A 96 9.94 -15.27 5.21
C GLN A 96 9.48 -14.09 4.33
N VAL A 97 8.53 -13.31 4.83
CA VAL A 97 8.03 -12.12 4.15
C VAL A 97 9.19 -11.11 4.01
N PRO A 98 9.48 -10.58 2.81
CA PRO A 98 10.61 -9.67 2.60
C PRO A 98 10.54 -8.39 3.43
N VAL A 99 9.35 -7.81 3.61
CA VAL A 99 9.16 -6.55 4.33
C VAL A 99 8.06 -6.69 5.39
N TYR A 100 8.36 -6.28 6.61
CA TYR A 100 7.41 -6.19 7.70
C TYR A 100 7.35 -4.76 8.23
N GLY A 101 6.18 -4.13 8.19
CA GLY A 101 5.96 -2.79 8.70
C GLY A 101 5.01 -2.79 9.88
N ILE A 102 5.30 -1.94 10.85
CA ILE A 102 4.48 -1.76 12.05
C ILE A 102 4.16 -0.28 12.18
N PHE A 103 2.88 0.06 12.12
CA PHE A 103 2.40 1.44 12.09
C PHE A 103 1.62 1.76 13.36
N GLN A 104 1.89 2.91 13.97
CA GLN A 104 1.14 3.42 15.11
C GLN A 104 0.30 4.65 14.68
N PRO A 105 -1.00 4.47 14.40
CA PRO A 105 -1.83 5.54 13.83
C PRO A 105 -2.02 6.77 14.73
N LYS A 106 -1.84 6.61 16.04
CA LYS A 106 -2.01 7.71 17.01
C LYS A 106 -0.81 8.66 17.06
N THR A 107 0.40 8.12 17.03
CA THR A 107 1.65 8.89 17.09
C THR A 107 2.17 9.26 15.71
N GLY A 108 1.78 8.50 14.67
CA GLY A 108 2.35 8.67 13.35
C GLY A 108 3.78 8.14 13.31
N GLU A 109 4.02 6.99 13.94
CA GLU A 109 5.29 6.27 13.88
C GLU A 109 5.14 5.05 12.97
N LEU A 110 6.16 4.79 12.15
CA LEU A 110 6.22 3.64 11.26
C LEU A 110 7.61 3.04 11.38
N ASP A 111 7.65 1.79 11.84
CA ASP A 111 8.85 0.96 11.78
C ASP A 111 8.75 0.05 10.56
N VAL A 112 9.84 -0.07 9.80
CA VAL A 112 9.93 -1.00 8.67
C VAL A 112 11.15 -1.88 8.89
N TYR A 113 10.95 -3.17 8.69
CA TYR A 113 11.97 -4.19 8.80
C TYR A 113 12.08 -4.96 7.49
N CYS A 114 13.30 -5.20 7.03
CA CYS A 114 13.57 -6.01 5.84
C CYS A 114 14.21 -7.33 6.24
N LEU A 115 13.84 -8.40 5.57
CA LEU A 115 14.41 -9.72 5.81
C LEU A 115 15.79 -9.82 5.16
N VAL A 116 16.83 -9.91 5.99
CA VAL A 116 18.22 -10.05 5.58
C VAL A 116 18.78 -11.33 6.20
N ALA A 117 19.25 -12.26 5.37
CA ALA A 117 19.78 -13.55 5.80
C ALA A 117 18.87 -14.32 6.79
N GLY A 118 17.54 -14.22 6.60
CA GLY A 118 16.54 -14.92 7.41
C GLY A 118 16.18 -14.24 8.73
N LYS A 119 16.58 -12.98 8.94
CA LYS A 119 16.17 -12.17 10.11
C LYS A 119 15.76 -10.78 9.69
N TYR A 120 14.84 -10.18 10.43
CA TYR A 120 14.41 -8.81 10.21
C TYR A 120 15.44 -7.83 10.75
N GLU A 121 15.87 -6.92 9.89
CA GLU A 121 16.72 -5.78 10.22
C GLU A 121 15.91 -4.49 10.05
N GLN A 122 15.90 -3.65 11.09
CA GLN A 122 15.20 -2.37 11.06
C GLN A 122 15.83 -1.46 9.99
N GLN A 123 14.97 -0.90 9.14
CA GLN A 123 15.38 0.06 8.13
C GLN A 123 15.33 1.48 8.71
N LEU A 124 16.13 2.36 8.14
CA LEU A 124 16.05 3.79 8.41
C LEU A 124 15.29 4.46 7.26
N PRO A 125 14.41 5.41 7.56
CA PRO A 125 13.74 6.17 6.51
C PRO A 125 14.71 7.17 5.84
N ASP A 126 14.29 7.70 4.70
CA ASP A 126 14.95 8.82 4.04
C ASP A 126 14.78 10.15 4.82
N GLU A 127 15.35 11.24 4.29
CA GLU A 127 15.22 12.60 4.82
C GLU A 127 13.76 13.10 4.95
N ASN A 128 12.81 12.43 4.32
CA ASN A 128 11.40 12.77 4.33
C ASN A 128 10.57 11.80 5.18
N ASN A 129 11.21 10.96 6.02
CA ASN A 129 10.57 9.93 6.82
C ASN A 129 9.82 8.86 5.99
N ARG A 130 10.38 8.47 4.84
CA ARG A 130 9.83 7.45 3.93
C ARG A 130 10.78 6.26 3.78
N TYR A 131 10.20 5.07 3.63
CA TYR A 131 10.93 3.81 3.46
C TYR A 131 10.81 3.31 2.03
N TRP A 132 11.93 2.95 1.42
CA TRP A 132 11.94 2.39 0.08
C TRP A 132 11.56 0.90 0.10
N ILE A 133 10.51 0.55 -0.64
CA ILE A 133 10.07 -0.84 -0.84
C ILE A 133 10.46 -1.26 -2.25
N LYS A 134 11.60 -1.95 -2.35
CA LYS A 134 12.26 -2.27 -3.63
C LYS A 134 11.36 -3.04 -4.59
N GLU A 135 10.62 -4.02 -4.08
CA GLU A 135 9.76 -4.90 -4.86
C GLU A 135 8.57 -4.16 -5.48
N LEU A 136 8.10 -3.10 -4.83
CA LEU A 136 7.01 -2.25 -5.33
C LEU A 136 7.52 -1.09 -6.19
N ASN A 137 8.82 -0.81 -6.15
CA ASN A 137 9.41 0.42 -6.68
C ASN A 137 8.72 1.69 -6.15
N LEU A 138 8.38 1.69 -4.86
CA LEU A 138 7.69 2.79 -4.20
C LEU A 138 8.28 3.08 -2.83
N PHE A 139 8.11 4.32 -2.40
CA PHE A 139 8.29 4.71 -1.02
C PHE A 139 6.97 4.56 -0.26
N ILE A 140 7.02 3.99 0.94
CA ILE A 140 5.94 4.07 1.92
C ILE A 140 6.30 5.08 3.00
N GLY A 141 5.34 5.89 3.43
CA GLY A 141 5.57 6.86 4.48
C GLY A 141 4.28 7.37 5.07
N ILE A 142 4.43 8.31 5.99
CA ILE A 142 3.33 8.86 6.78
C ILE A 142 2.92 10.20 6.21
N TRP A 143 1.62 10.37 6.04
CA TRP A 143 1.01 11.62 5.65
C TRP A 143 -0.06 12.00 6.66
N GLN A 144 0.02 13.23 7.18
CA GLN A 144 -1.00 13.76 8.08
C GLN A 144 -2.03 14.56 7.28
N GLY A 145 -3.30 14.21 7.44
CA GLY A 145 -4.37 14.98 6.81
C GLY A 145 -5.72 14.29 6.89
N LYS A 146 -6.66 14.77 6.07
CA LYS A 146 -8.08 14.38 6.12
C LYS A 146 -8.41 13.39 5.02
N LYS A 147 -9.02 12.26 5.39
CA LYS A 147 -9.63 11.28 4.47
C LYS A 147 -10.97 10.83 5.03
N ALA A 148 -12.01 10.82 4.20
CA ALA A 148 -13.35 10.36 4.59
C ALA A 148 -13.80 10.97 5.94
N GLU A 149 -13.67 12.29 6.07
CA GLU A 149 -13.97 13.06 7.29
C GLU A 149 -13.09 12.79 8.53
N VAL A 150 -12.09 11.92 8.43
CA VAL A 150 -11.16 11.64 9.53
C VAL A 150 -9.83 12.34 9.29
N THR A 151 -9.40 13.17 10.24
CA THR A 151 -8.06 13.78 10.25
C THR A 151 -7.15 12.95 11.13
N ALA A 152 -6.13 12.34 10.54
CA ALA A 152 -5.23 11.40 11.20
C ALA A 152 -3.89 11.28 10.45
N TYR A 153 -3.01 10.43 10.96
CA TYR A 153 -1.87 9.92 10.22
C TYR A 153 -2.30 8.76 9.32
N TRP A 154 -1.89 8.81 8.05
CA TRP A 154 -2.21 7.81 7.04
C TRP A 154 -0.93 7.29 6.41
N LEU A 155 -0.86 5.98 6.20
CA LEU A 155 0.13 5.40 5.30
C LEU A 155 -0.21 5.76 3.85
N ARG A 156 0.80 6.26 3.15
CA ARG A 156 0.71 6.66 1.75
C ARG A 156 1.93 6.16 0.99
N TRP A 157 1.80 6.19 -0.34
CA TRP A 157 2.82 5.73 -1.26
C TRP A 157 3.31 6.89 -2.13
N TRP A 158 4.61 6.94 -2.40
CA TRP A 158 5.23 7.87 -3.33
C TRP A 158 6.02 7.11 -4.40
N ASP A 159 6.02 7.65 -5.61
CA ASP A 159 6.86 7.13 -6.69
C ASP A 159 8.34 7.53 -6.52
N LEU A 160 9.19 7.00 -7.40
CA LEU A 160 10.62 7.32 -7.46
C LEU A 160 10.95 8.80 -7.68
N SER A 161 10.02 9.56 -8.28
CA SER A 161 10.18 10.99 -8.51
C SER A 161 9.75 11.81 -7.30
N GLY A 162 9.27 11.17 -6.23
CA GLY A 162 8.76 11.82 -5.03
C GLY A 162 7.32 12.31 -5.16
N ASN A 163 6.56 11.88 -6.17
CA ASN A 163 5.15 12.23 -6.29
C ASN A 163 4.27 11.31 -5.44
N LEU A 164 3.33 11.90 -4.72
CA LEU A 164 2.35 11.16 -3.92
C LEU A 164 1.35 10.43 -4.84
N LEU A 165 1.15 9.13 -4.60
CA LEU A 165 0.12 8.36 -5.29
C LEU A 165 -1.27 8.75 -4.77
N LEU A 166 -1.99 9.57 -5.54
CA LEU A 166 -3.30 10.12 -5.20
C LEU A 166 -4.40 9.06 -5.08
N TRP A 167 -5.24 9.12 -4.05
CA TRP A 167 -6.47 8.36 -3.97
C TRP A 167 -7.44 8.71 -5.11
N GLY A 168 -8.45 7.86 -5.32
CA GLY A 168 -9.48 8.07 -6.36
C GLY A 168 -10.10 9.45 -6.30
N SER A 169 -10.58 9.83 -5.12
CA SER A 169 -11.19 11.15 -4.88
C SER A 169 -10.24 12.31 -5.16
N GLU A 170 -8.96 12.18 -4.78
CA GLU A 170 -7.95 13.22 -5.01
C GLU A 170 -7.62 13.35 -6.50
N ARG A 171 -7.53 12.24 -7.23
CA ARG A 171 -7.29 12.24 -8.69
C ARG A 171 -8.45 12.86 -9.45
N VAL A 172 -9.69 12.55 -9.07
CA VAL A 172 -10.89 13.17 -9.65
C VAL A 172 -10.87 14.67 -9.41
N ALA A 173 -10.68 15.13 -8.17
CA ALA A 173 -10.62 16.55 -7.85
C ALA A 173 -9.49 17.29 -8.60
N GLN A 174 -8.31 16.68 -8.73
CA GLN A 174 -7.22 17.24 -9.51
C GLN A 174 -7.59 17.39 -11.00
N THR A 175 -8.25 16.37 -11.56
CA THR A 175 -8.66 16.36 -12.98
C THR A 175 -9.73 17.41 -13.24
N GLU A 176 -10.72 17.54 -12.35
CA GLU A 176 -11.75 18.58 -12.42
C GLU A 176 -11.15 19.98 -12.35
N TYR A 177 -10.20 20.20 -11.43
CA TYR A 177 -9.49 21.48 -11.33
C TYR A 177 -8.71 21.81 -12.61
N GLN A 178 -7.97 20.85 -13.17
CA GLN A 178 -7.23 21.04 -14.42
C GLN A 178 -8.15 21.37 -15.59
N LEU A 179 -9.27 20.66 -15.72
CA LEU A 179 -10.25 20.90 -16.78
C LEU A 179 -10.86 22.30 -16.67
N GLU A 180 -11.15 22.77 -15.46
CA GLU A 180 -11.69 24.11 -15.24
C GLU A 180 -10.66 25.20 -15.57
N GLN A 181 -9.40 25.01 -15.19
CA GLN A 181 -8.31 25.91 -15.57
C GLN A 181 -8.13 25.98 -17.09
N GLU A 182 -8.14 24.83 -17.77
CA GLU A 182 -8.02 24.78 -19.23
C GLU A 182 -9.20 25.48 -19.92
N ARG A 183 -10.43 25.27 -19.44
CA ARG A 183 -11.63 25.96 -19.93
C ARG A 183 -11.50 27.48 -19.79
N MET A 184 -11.08 27.95 -18.61
CA MET A 184 -10.91 29.38 -18.37
C MET A 184 -9.80 29.97 -19.24
N LEU A 185 -8.68 29.27 -19.42
CA LEU A 185 -7.59 29.71 -20.29
C LEU A 185 -8.02 29.75 -21.75
N ARG A 186 -8.74 28.74 -22.22
CA ARG A 186 -9.27 28.66 -23.59
C ARG A 186 -10.28 29.77 -23.87
N GLN A 187 -11.15 30.09 -22.90
CA GLN A 187 -12.07 31.22 -23.01
C GLN A 187 -11.33 32.55 -23.15
N LYS A 188 -10.35 32.82 -22.27
CA LYS A 188 -9.53 34.05 -22.35
C LYS A 188 -8.74 34.16 -23.66
N LEU A 189 -8.20 33.04 -24.15
CA LEU A 189 -7.48 33.02 -25.42
C LEU A 189 -8.43 33.28 -26.59
N ALA A 190 -9.62 32.67 -26.59
CA ALA A 190 -10.63 32.91 -27.61
C ALA A 190 -11.12 34.36 -27.63
N GLU A 191 -11.32 34.98 -26.47
CA GLU A 191 -11.64 36.41 -26.35
C GLU A 191 -10.53 37.29 -26.95
N LYS A 192 -9.27 37.02 -26.58
CA LYS A 192 -8.12 37.78 -27.09
C LYS A 192 -7.90 37.61 -28.60
N LEU A 193 -8.16 36.42 -29.14
CA LEU A 193 -8.12 36.17 -30.58
C LEU A 193 -9.22 36.94 -31.32
N ARG A 194 -10.44 36.98 -30.76
CA ARG A 194 -11.55 37.80 -31.31
C ARG A 194 -11.22 39.30 -31.28
N GLU A 195 -10.57 39.80 -30.23
CA GLU A 195 -10.07 41.19 -30.17
C GLU A 195 -9.05 41.51 -31.27
N LEU A 196 -8.23 40.52 -31.65
CA LEU A 196 -7.27 40.62 -32.74
C LEU A 196 -7.90 40.39 -34.14
N GLY A 197 -9.22 40.20 -34.21
CA GLY A 197 -9.95 39.98 -35.46
C GLY A 197 -9.82 38.57 -36.04
N VAL A 198 -9.34 37.61 -35.26
CA VAL A 198 -9.23 36.19 -35.64
C VAL A 198 -10.40 35.41 -35.07
N GLU A 199 -11.16 34.70 -35.92
CA GLU A 199 -12.24 33.82 -35.46
C GLU A 199 -11.67 32.50 -34.91
N PRO A 200 -11.76 32.22 -33.59
CA PRO A 200 -11.14 31.06 -32.97
C PRO A 200 -11.72 29.71 -33.44
N GLU A 201 -12.92 29.72 -34.04
CA GLU A 201 -13.64 28.54 -34.52
C GLU A 201 -13.17 28.08 -35.92
N THR A 202 -12.31 28.86 -36.57
CA THR A 202 -11.78 28.60 -37.91
C THR A 202 -10.31 28.11 -37.91
N LEU A 203 -9.71 27.94 -36.73
CA LEU A 203 -8.37 27.40 -36.48
C LEU A 203 -8.45 25.95 -35.97
#